data_AF-A0A951EB32-F1
#
_entry.id   AF-A0A951EB32-F1
#
_cell.length_a   1.000
_cell.length_b   1.000
_cell.length_c   1.000
_cell.angle_alpha   90.00
_cell.angle_beta   90.00
_cell.angle_gamma   90.00
#
_symmetry.space_group_name_H-M   'P 1'
#
loop_
_entity.id
_entity.type
_entity.pdbx_description
1 polymer ?
#
loop_
_entity_poly.entity_id
_entity_poly.type
_entity_poly.pdbx_seq_one_letter_code
_entity_poly.pdbx_strand_id
1 'polypeptide(L)'
;MAGQFGAQFEHMQAAANHVAEVNQSVQGQLSALRNQLAPLAGAWKGQAATAFGLLMQRWDTDARNLNEALHGIGEQIRGSGATYAQADEAEHHTYSRISQALGN
;
A
#
# COMPACT_ATOMS: atom_id res chain seq x y z
N MET A 1 -18.79 12.76 18.90
CA MET A 1 -17.46 12.17 18.62
C MET A 1 -17.50 11.21 17.44
N ALA A 2 -18.59 10.45 17.20
CA ALA A 2 -18.75 9.57 16.01
C ALA A 2 -18.42 10.21 14.65
N GLY A 3 -18.82 11.47 14.40
CA GLY A 3 -18.54 12.15 13.12
C GLY A 3 -17.06 12.47 12.86
N GLN A 4 -16.24 12.63 13.91
CA GLN A 4 -14.80 12.86 13.77
C GLN A 4 -14.05 11.56 13.43
N PHE A 5 -14.58 10.42 13.89
CA PHE A 5 -14.00 9.10 13.64
C PHE A 5 -14.32 8.59 12.23
N GLY A 6 -15.54 8.81 11.72
CA GLY A 6 -15.90 8.51 10.34
C GLY A 6 -15.02 9.25 9.32
N ALA A 7 -14.75 10.54 9.58
CA ALA A 7 -13.84 11.33 8.74
C ALA A 7 -12.41 10.75 8.72
N GLN A 8 -11.89 10.32 9.88
CA GLN A 8 -10.56 9.69 9.96
C GLN A 8 -10.48 8.35 9.21
N PHE A 9 -11.56 7.57 9.21
CA PHE A 9 -11.65 6.35 8.40
C PHE A 9 -11.64 6.64 6.90
N GLU A 10 -12.43 7.62 6.43
CA GLU A 10 -12.41 8.05 5.02
C GLU A 10 -11.01 8.55 4.59
N HIS A 11 -10.33 9.32 5.45
CA HIS A 11 -8.97 9.79 5.17
C HIS A 11 -7.97 8.63 5.07
N MET A 12 -8.08 7.61 5.94
CA MET A 12 -7.27 6.40 5.85
C MET A 12 -7.55 5.63 4.57
N GLN A 13 -8.81 5.43 4.20
CA GLN A 13 -9.19 4.74 2.96
C GLN A 13 -8.66 5.48 1.72
N ALA A 14 -8.77 6.81 1.70
CA ALA A 14 -8.24 7.65 0.63
C ALA A 14 -6.71 7.56 0.54
N ALA A 15 -6.01 7.55 1.67
CA ALA A 15 -4.56 7.37 1.72
C ALA A 15 -4.14 5.98 1.19
N ALA A 16 -4.85 4.91 1.54
CA ALA A 16 -4.60 3.57 1.02
C ALA A 16 -4.77 3.50 -0.50
N ASN A 17 -5.84 4.11 -1.03
CA ASN A 17 -6.07 4.17 -2.47
C ASN A 17 -4.96 4.97 -3.18
N HIS A 18 -4.56 6.09 -2.61
CA HIS A 18 -3.46 6.89 -3.16
C HIS A 18 -2.13 6.13 -3.19
N VAL A 19 -1.81 5.38 -2.12
CA VAL A 19 -0.64 4.50 -2.07
C VAL A 19 -0.69 3.44 -3.17
N ALA A 20 -1.86 2.85 -3.42
CA ALA A 20 -2.04 1.88 -4.49
C ALA A 20 -1.85 2.50 -5.89
N GLU A 21 -2.38 3.70 -6.13
CA GLU A 21 -2.19 4.45 -7.39
C GLU A 21 -0.71 4.79 -7.63
N VAL A 22 -0.02 5.28 -6.59
CA VAL A 22 1.42 5.57 -6.65
C VAL A 22 2.20 4.29 -6.97
N ASN A 23 1.86 3.16 -6.33
CA ASN A 23 2.49 1.87 -6.62
C ASN A 23 2.32 1.47 -8.10
N GLN A 24 1.12 1.61 -8.66
CA GLN A 24 0.86 1.33 -10.07
C GLN A 24 1.66 2.26 -11.00
N SER A 25 1.71 3.55 -10.68
CA SER A 25 2.50 4.53 -11.45
C SER A 25 3.98 4.18 -11.45
N VAL A 26 4.55 3.82 -10.29
CA VAL A 26 5.94 3.40 -10.20
C VAL A 26 6.17 2.13 -11.01
N GLN A 27 5.34 1.10 -10.90
CA GLN A 27 5.48 -0.11 -11.71
C GLN A 27 5.44 0.18 -13.22
N GLY A 28 4.59 1.11 -13.65
CA GLY A 28 4.53 1.57 -15.03
C GLY A 28 5.84 2.23 -15.49
N GLN A 29 6.39 3.14 -14.69
CA GLN A 29 7.68 3.77 -14.95
C GLN A 29 8.82 2.75 -14.98
N LEU A 30 8.81 1.79 -14.04
CA LEU A 30 9.82 0.74 -13.97
C LEU A 30 9.82 -0.12 -15.23
N SER A 31 8.63 -0.48 -15.71
CA SER A 31 8.43 -1.26 -16.93
C SER A 31 8.85 -0.48 -18.18
N ALA A 32 8.51 0.82 -18.24
CA ALA A 32 8.90 1.69 -19.34
C ALA A 32 10.44 1.82 -19.44
N LEU A 33 11.12 2.04 -18.30
CA LEU A 33 12.58 2.08 -18.28
C LEU A 33 13.18 0.76 -18.74
N ARG A 34 12.66 -0.38 -18.25
CA ARG A 34 13.14 -1.71 -18.68
C ARG A 34 12.99 -1.93 -20.19
N ASN A 35 11.88 -1.48 -20.77
CA ASN A 35 11.66 -1.57 -22.22
C ASN A 35 12.62 -0.67 -23.02
N GLN A 36 12.96 0.51 -22.50
CA GLN A 36 13.97 1.39 -23.12
C GLN A 36 15.39 0.81 -23.02
N LEU A 37 15.67 0.05 -21.96
CA LEU A 37 16.96 -0.57 -21.71
C LEU A 37 17.16 -1.90 -22.47
N ALA A 38 16.09 -2.62 -22.84
CA ALA A 38 16.18 -3.90 -23.53
C ALA A 38 16.95 -3.85 -24.88
N PRO A 39 16.80 -2.83 -25.75
CA PRO A 39 17.60 -2.71 -26.97
C PRO A 39 19.09 -2.43 -26.69
N LEU A 40 19.39 -1.69 -25.61
CA LEU A 40 20.76 -1.37 -25.20
C LEU A 40 21.53 -2.61 -24.73
N ALA A 41 20.83 -3.58 -24.14
CA ALA A 41 21.42 -4.86 -23.74
C ALA A 41 22.01 -5.64 -24.93
N GLY A 42 21.41 -5.53 -26.13
CA GLY A 42 21.95 -6.14 -27.35
C GLY A 42 23.13 -5.38 -27.95
N ALA A 43 23.23 -4.07 -27.68
CA ALA A 43 24.31 -3.20 -28.15
C ALA A 43 25.56 -3.26 -27.26
N TRP A 44 25.40 -3.51 -25.96
CA TRP A 44 26.51 -3.55 -25.00
C TRP A 44 27.12 -4.95 -24.94
N LYS A 45 28.32 -5.12 -25.51
CA LYS A 45 29.11 -6.36 -25.43
C LYS A 45 30.25 -6.23 -24.41
N GLY A 46 30.66 -7.35 -23.81
CA GLY A 46 31.79 -7.40 -22.88
C GLY A 46 31.45 -6.86 -21.48
N GLN A 47 32.35 -6.10 -20.87
CA GLN A 47 32.18 -5.58 -19.49
C GLN A 47 30.91 -4.74 -19.28
N ALA A 48 30.44 -4.04 -20.32
CA ALA A 48 29.22 -3.25 -20.25
C ALA A 48 27.95 -4.13 -20.08
N ALA A 49 27.95 -5.35 -20.65
CA ALA A 49 26.86 -6.31 -20.47
C ALA A 49 26.78 -6.81 -19.02
N THR A 50 27.93 -7.07 -18.39
CA THR A 50 28.02 -7.49 -16.99
C THR A 50 27.53 -6.38 -16.05
N ALA A 51 27.97 -5.14 -16.26
CA ALA A 51 27.53 -3.99 -15.48
C ALA A 51 26.01 -3.76 -15.62
N PHE A 52 25.47 -3.92 -16.84
CA PHE A 52 24.04 -3.84 -17.09
C PHE A 52 23.24 -4.95 -16.40
N GLY A 53 23.72 -6.20 -16.46
CA GLY A 53 23.08 -7.32 -15.75
C GLY A 53 23.01 -7.07 -14.24
N LEU A 54 24.10 -6.56 -13.65
CA LEU A 54 24.14 -6.21 -12.23
C LEU A 54 23.16 -5.08 -11.89
N LEU A 55 23.09 -4.05 -12.74
CA LEU A 55 22.15 -2.94 -12.59
C LEU A 55 20.71 -3.43 -12.65
N MET A 56 20.39 -4.34 -13.59
CA MET A 56 19.05 -4.93 -13.71
C MET A 56 18.67 -5.81 -12.52
N GLN A 57 19.59 -6.59 -11.96
CA GLN A 57 19.32 -7.34 -10.72
C GLN A 57 19.03 -6.42 -9.54
N ARG A 58 19.84 -5.37 -9.38
CA ARG A 58 19.64 -4.38 -8.30
C ARG A 58 18.31 -3.67 -8.47
N TRP A 59 18.00 -3.26 -9.70
CA TRP A 59 16.73 -2.65 -10.06
C TRP A 59 15.52 -3.53 -9.73
N ASP A 60 15.54 -4.81 -10.13
CA ASP A 60 14.47 -5.76 -9.82
C ASP A 60 14.30 -5.95 -8.30
N THR A 61 15.40 -5.87 -7.55
CA THR A 61 15.39 -5.94 -6.08
C THR A 61 14.75 -4.70 -5.47
N ASP A 62 15.19 -3.51 -5.88
CA ASP A 62 14.65 -2.23 -5.40
C ASP A 62 13.16 -2.09 -5.73
N ALA A 63 12.74 -2.54 -6.93
CA ALA A 63 11.34 -2.59 -7.35
C ALA A 63 10.48 -3.49 -6.45
N ARG A 64 10.96 -4.69 -6.11
CA ARG A 64 10.26 -5.60 -5.19
C ARG A 64 10.14 -5.01 -3.79
N ASN A 65 11.24 -4.50 -3.25
CA ASN A 65 11.25 -3.88 -1.92
C ASN A 65 10.26 -2.73 -1.83
N LEU A 66 10.20 -1.89 -2.87
CA LEU A 66 9.23 -0.79 -2.94
C LEU A 66 7.79 -1.32 -2.98
N ASN A 67 7.51 -2.36 -3.77
CA ASN A 67 6.18 -2.94 -3.85
C ASN A 67 5.74 -3.53 -2.51
N GLU A 68 6.62 -4.28 -1.83
CA GLU A 68 6.37 -4.85 -0.51
C GLU A 68 6.12 -3.77 0.54
N ALA A 69 6.91 -2.69 0.54
CA ALA A 69 6.72 -1.57 1.45
C ALA A 69 5.35 -0.89 1.23
N LEU A 70 4.98 -0.61 -0.03
CA LEU A 70 3.69 -0.01 -0.37
C LEU A 70 2.51 -0.93 -0.03
N HIS A 71 2.66 -2.23 -0.25
CA HIS A 71 1.67 -3.23 0.16
C HIS A 71 1.52 -3.28 1.68
N GLY A 72 2.63 -3.30 2.43
CA GLY A 72 2.63 -3.28 3.89
C GLY A 72 1.96 -2.04 4.46
N ILE A 73 2.19 -0.87 3.86
CA ILE A 73 1.50 0.37 4.22
C ILE A 73 -0.01 0.24 3.98
N GLY A 74 -0.41 -0.29 2.81
CA GLY A 74 -1.83 -0.51 2.50
C GLY A 74 -2.52 -1.47 3.47
N GLU A 75 -1.85 -2.56 3.85
CA GLU A 75 -2.33 -3.51 4.85
C GLU A 75 -2.45 -2.88 6.23
N GLN A 76 -1.46 -2.10 6.69
CA GLN A 76 -1.52 -1.42 7.98
C GLN A 76 -2.65 -0.40 8.05
N ILE A 77 -2.88 0.35 6.97
CA ILE A 77 -3.98 1.31 6.89
C ILE A 77 -5.33 0.59 6.93
N ARG A 78 -5.50 -0.48 6.15
CA ARG A 78 -6.74 -1.29 6.17
C ARG A 78 -6.98 -1.98 7.51
N GLY A 79 -5.95 -2.59 8.10
CA GLY A 79 -6.02 -3.27 9.39
C GLY A 79 -6.36 -2.32 10.53
N SER A 80 -5.78 -1.10 10.51
CA SER A 80 -6.15 -0.06 11.46
C SER A 80 -7.63 0.31 11.31
N GLY A 81 -8.09 0.60 10.09
CA GLY A 81 -9.49 0.92 9.82
C GLY A 81 -10.48 -0.17 10.27
N ALA A 82 -10.17 -1.44 10.02
CA ALA A 82 -11.02 -2.57 10.43
C ALA A 82 -11.08 -2.75 11.95
N THR A 83 -9.94 -2.60 12.64
CA THR A 83 -9.87 -2.67 14.11
C THR A 83 -10.70 -1.55 14.74
N TYR A 84 -10.65 -0.35 14.15
CA TYR A 84 -11.45 0.79 14.61
C TYR A 84 -12.95 0.57 14.39
N ALA A 85 -13.37 0.05 13.24
CA ALA A 85 -14.78 -0.22 12.96
C ALA A 85 -15.37 -1.26 13.95
N GLN A 86 -14.60 -2.31 14.26
CA GLN A 86 -15.00 -3.31 15.25
C GLN A 86 -15.12 -2.75 16.68
N ALA A 87 -14.22 -1.85 17.07
CA ALA A 87 -14.25 -1.23 18.38
C ALA A 87 -15.50 -0.33 18.57
N ASP A 88 -15.88 0.42 17.55
CA ASP A 88 -17.08 1.28 17.56
C ASP A 88 -18.37 0.45 17.66
N GLU A 89 -18.47 -0.62 16.88
CA GLU A 89 -19.61 -1.54 16.91
C GLU A 89 -19.76 -2.23 18.28
N ALA A 90 -18.64 -2.64 18.89
CA ALA A 90 -18.62 -3.23 20.23
C ALA A 90 -19.06 -2.26 21.35
N GLU A 91 -18.66 -0.99 21.26
CA GLU A 91 -19.12 0.09 22.16
C GLU A 91 -20.64 0.29 22.04
N HIS A 92 -21.16 0.42 20.81
CA HIS A 92 -22.59 0.57 20.55
C HIS A 92 -23.42 -0.61 21.10
N HIS A 93 -22.95 -1.84 20.94
CA HIS A 93 -23.58 -3.03 21.52
C HIS A 93 -23.55 -3.05 23.05
N THR A 94 -22.54 -2.45 23.67
CA THR A 94 -22.42 -2.38 25.13
C THR A 94 -23.35 -1.32 25.69
N TYR A 95 -23.43 -0.15 25.06
CA TYR A 95 -24.40 0.89 25.40
C TYR A 95 -25.85 0.41 25.29
N SER A 96 -26.19 -0.32 24.22
CA SER A 96 -27.53 -0.90 24.02
C SER A 96 -27.91 -1.89 25.13
N ARG A 97 -26.95 -2.71 25.58
CA ARG A 97 -27.18 -3.66 26.68
C ARG A 97 -27.36 -2.96 28.03
N ILE A 98 -26.58 -1.92 28.30
CA ILE A 98 -26.69 -1.15 29.54
C ILE A 98 -28.00 -0.37 29.58
N SER A 99 -28.40 0.27 28.47
CA SER A 99 -29.67 0.99 28.39
C SER A 99 -30.88 0.05 28.54
N GLN A 100 -30.80 -1.17 27.99
CA GLN A 100 -31.82 -2.20 28.20
C GLN A 100 -31.86 -2.71 29.65
N ALA A 101 -30.71 -2.81 30.32
CA ALA A 101 -30.63 -3.25 31.72
C ALA A 101 -31.10 -2.19 32.72
N LEU A 102 -30.97 -0.90 32.38
CA LEU A 102 -31.42 0.24 33.20
C LEU A 102 -32.85 0.71 32.86
N GLY A 103 -33.43 0.21 31.76
CA GLY A 103 -34.75 0.55 31.26
C GLY A 103 -35.89 -0.36 31.71
N ASN A 104 -35.64 -1.30 32.64
CA ASN A 104 -36.63 -2.10 33.36
C ASN A 104 -36.57 -1.83 34.85
#